data_AF-A0A8G1RYS6-F1
#
_entry.id   AF-A0A8G1RYS6-F1
#
_cell.length_a   1.000
_cell.length_b   1.000
_cell.length_c   1.000
_cell.angle_alpha   90.00
_cell.angle_beta   90.00
_cell.angle_gamma   90.00
#
_symmetry.space_group_name_H-M   'P 1'
#
loop_
_entity.id
_entity.type
_entity.pdbx_description
1 polymer ?
#
loop_
_entity_poly.entity_id
_entity_poly.type
_entity_poly.pdbx_seq_one_letter_code
_entity_poly.pdbx_strand_id
1 'polypeptide(L)'
;MITSIKVDDDNDNGTHPPSQTTWLTAIQAFLRWAVTPLGFCITIYGLNVVAWGGMLFLLLCNAAPAMCHPSCDAPYSARRIWIEIDSQILNALFCVTGFGLAPWRIRDLYLWCLWRLGRSSRTRQGGLVRLAEIHGKWFCGTAVPVDEDEEKATAGAAAPAAAAAAATEAHRTPTPLWKMDVVVWGNFLNSVFQVCLAVCMWAMDRFHRPSWTTGLFVGLACSVAAGAGVVMWLEKKRIHKASEHPGALLLVPPSAGAASPGNGYMHLDRGALSS
;
A
#
# COMPACT_ATOMS: atom_id res chain seq x y z
N MET A 1 47.86 21.33 35.78
CA MET A 1 46.86 21.60 34.72
C MET A 1 45.87 20.45 34.75
N ILE A 2 44.81 20.58 35.54
CA ILE A 2 43.80 19.55 35.79
C ILE A 2 42.59 19.95 34.95
N THR A 3 42.33 19.21 33.88
CA THR A 3 41.12 19.37 33.07
C THR A 3 40.01 18.51 33.66
N SER A 4 39.08 19.17 34.33
CA SER A 4 37.83 18.59 34.82
C SER A 4 36.96 18.20 33.62
N ILE A 5 36.70 16.91 33.46
CA ILE A 5 35.75 16.37 32.47
C ILE A 5 34.36 16.58 33.05
N LYS A 6 33.61 17.53 32.49
CA LYS A 6 32.20 17.75 32.76
C LYS A 6 31.42 16.65 32.03
N VAL A 7 30.91 15.68 32.78
CA VAL A 7 29.89 14.73 32.32
C VAL A 7 28.56 15.46 32.45
N ASP A 8 27.99 15.88 31.33
CA ASP A 8 26.61 16.35 31.29
C ASP A 8 25.71 15.13 31.02
N ASP A 9 25.11 14.61 32.09
CA ASP A 9 23.96 13.70 32.05
C ASP A 9 22.73 14.51 31.63
N ASP A 10 22.34 14.45 30.35
CA ASP A 10 21.02 14.93 29.90
C ASP A 10 20.09 13.73 29.68
N ASN A 11 19.47 13.32 30.79
CA ASN A 11 18.30 12.48 30.83
C ASN A 11 17.06 13.30 30.43
N ASP A 12 16.95 13.64 29.15
CA ASP A 12 15.79 14.38 28.63
C ASP A 12 14.68 13.40 28.20
N ASN A 13 14.00 12.84 29.20
CA ASN A 13 12.69 12.20 29.04
C ASN A 13 11.63 13.30 28.83
N GLY A 14 11.73 14.00 27.70
CA GLY A 14 10.79 15.02 27.25
C GLY A 14 9.79 14.45 26.27
N THR A 15 8.56 14.22 26.72
CA THR A 15 7.37 14.11 25.87
C THR A 15 7.23 15.38 25.03
N HIS A 16 7.74 15.37 23.79
CA HIS A 16 7.47 16.43 22.82
C HIS A 16 5.98 16.41 22.45
N PRO A 17 5.21 17.50 22.65
CA PRO A 17 3.94 17.64 21.97
C PRO A 17 4.21 17.74 20.46
N PRO A 18 3.42 17.10 19.56
CA PRO A 18 3.60 17.23 18.11
C PRO A 18 3.27 18.68 17.71
N SER A 19 4.29 19.53 17.73
CA SER A 19 4.15 20.98 17.66
C SER A 19 4.08 21.46 16.20
N GLN A 20 3.47 22.63 15.99
CA GLN A 20 3.07 23.23 14.71
C GLN A 20 4.16 23.31 13.62
N THR A 21 5.44 23.10 13.96
CA THR A 21 6.57 23.07 13.03
C THR A 21 6.49 21.95 11.99
N THR A 22 5.82 20.83 12.30
CA THR A 22 5.70 19.70 11.36
C THR A 22 4.79 20.01 10.17
N TRP A 23 3.71 20.78 10.37
CA TRP A 23 2.77 21.10 9.28
C TRP A 23 3.35 22.11 8.31
N LEU A 24 4.03 23.14 8.82
CA LEU A 24 4.68 24.14 7.97
C LEU A 24 5.83 23.54 7.18
N THR A 25 6.62 22.65 7.79
CA THR A 25 7.69 21.93 7.07
C THR A 25 7.12 20.97 6.02
N ALA A 26 6.02 20.28 6.30
CA ALA A 26 5.32 19.44 5.31
C ALA A 26 4.76 20.25 4.13
N ILE A 27 4.13 21.41 4.41
CA ILE A 27 3.63 22.33 3.38
C ILE A 27 4.79 22.84 2.52
N GLN A 28 5.89 23.26 3.14
CA GLN A 28 7.07 23.74 2.40
C GLN A 28 7.70 22.64 1.54
N ALA A 29 7.78 21.41 2.05
CA ALA A 29 8.24 20.25 1.28
C ALA A 29 7.31 19.96 0.09
N PHE A 30 5.99 20.02 0.30
CA PHE A 30 5.00 19.88 -0.76
C PHE A 30 5.13 20.96 -1.82
N LEU A 31 5.24 22.24 -1.43
CA LEU A 31 5.38 23.35 -2.38
C LEU A 31 6.65 23.22 -3.23
N ARG A 32 7.77 22.81 -2.62
CA ARG A 32 9.01 22.52 -3.36
C ARG A 32 8.84 21.38 -4.35
N TRP A 33 8.16 20.30 -3.93
CA TRP A 33 7.82 19.19 -4.82
C TRP A 33 6.86 19.58 -5.94
N ALA A 34 5.85 20.42 -5.66
CA ALA A 34 4.85 20.87 -6.61
C ALA A 34 5.43 21.77 -7.71
N VAL A 35 6.60 22.37 -7.52
CA VAL A 35 7.32 23.14 -8.56
C VAL A 35 8.18 22.23 -9.46
N THR A 36 8.43 20.97 -9.08
CA THR A 36 9.09 20.01 -10.00
C THR A 36 8.20 19.77 -11.22
N PRO A 37 8.73 19.52 -12.43
CA PRO A 37 7.91 19.43 -13.64
C PRO A 37 6.82 18.36 -13.54
N LEU A 38 7.15 17.20 -12.95
CA LEU A 38 6.19 16.13 -12.71
C LEU A 38 5.23 16.49 -11.56
N GLY A 39 5.72 17.05 -10.46
CA GLY A 39 4.89 17.47 -9.34
C GLY A 39 3.90 18.58 -9.71
N PHE A 40 4.29 19.49 -10.59
CA PHE A 40 3.47 20.58 -11.12
C PHE A 40 2.30 20.03 -11.94
N CYS A 41 2.58 19.13 -12.90
CA CYS A 41 1.54 18.47 -13.69
C CYS A 41 0.57 17.68 -12.80
N ILE A 42 1.07 16.93 -11.82
CA ILE A 42 0.22 16.18 -10.87
C ILE A 42 -0.60 17.13 -9.99
N THR A 43 -0.03 18.24 -9.54
CA THR A 43 -0.73 19.23 -8.71
C THR A 43 -1.86 19.90 -9.49
N ILE A 44 -1.61 20.35 -10.72
CA ILE A 44 -2.65 20.90 -11.60
C ILE A 44 -3.74 19.86 -11.86
N TYR A 45 -3.35 18.62 -12.18
CA TYR A 45 -4.30 17.53 -12.38
C TYR A 45 -5.19 17.31 -11.14
N GLY A 46 -4.59 17.20 -9.95
CA GLY A 46 -5.32 17.02 -8.69
C GLY A 46 -6.25 18.19 -8.37
N LEU A 47 -5.81 19.42 -8.58
CA LEU A 47 -6.63 20.62 -8.42
C LEU A 47 -7.82 20.62 -9.39
N ASN A 48 -7.64 20.19 -10.64
CA ASN A 48 -8.75 20.04 -11.58
C ASN A 48 -9.76 19.00 -11.11
N VAL A 49 -9.31 17.82 -10.68
CA VAL A 49 -10.21 16.78 -10.15
C VAL A 49 -11.02 17.31 -8.96
N VAL A 50 -10.38 18.03 -8.04
CA VAL A 50 -11.06 18.62 -6.87
C VAL A 50 -12.01 19.75 -7.27
N ALA A 51 -11.62 20.63 -8.19
CA ALA A 51 -12.45 21.76 -8.62
C ALA A 51 -13.72 21.29 -9.34
N TRP A 52 -13.58 20.45 -10.38
CA TRP A 52 -14.72 19.91 -11.13
C TRP A 52 -15.55 18.93 -10.29
N GLY A 53 -14.90 18.13 -9.45
CA GLY A 53 -15.56 17.22 -8.52
C GLY A 53 -16.37 17.95 -7.45
N GLY A 54 -15.79 19.00 -6.87
CA GLY A 54 -16.45 19.87 -5.91
C GLY A 54 -17.62 20.62 -6.53
N MET A 55 -17.47 21.15 -7.73
CA MET A 55 -18.55 21.79 -8.48
C MET A 55 -19.71 20.82 -8.72
N LEU A 56 -19.43 19.62 -9.25
CA LEU A 56 -20.45 18.59 -9.46
C LEU A 56 -21.18 18.26 -8.15
N PHE A 57 -20.44 18.10 -7.05
CA PHE A 57 -21.03 17.84 -5.74
C PHE A 57 -21.98 18.96 -5.28
N LEU A 58 -21.55 20.23 -5.39
CA LEU A 58 -22.38 21.39 -5.06
C LEU A 58 -23.66 21.43 -5.90
N LEU A 59 -23.57 21.10 -7.20
CA LEU A 59 -24.72 21.03 -8.09
C LEU A 59 -25.66 19.88 -7.75
N LEU A 60 -25.14 18.73 -7.33
CA LEU A 60 -25.96 17.61 -6.85
C LEU A 60 -26.69 17.97 -5.54
N CYS A 61 -26.03 18.65 -4.61
CA CYS A 61 -26.60 19.14 -3.36
C CYS A 61 -27.57 20.32 -3.51
N ASN A 62 -27.85 20.76 -4.74
CA ASN A 62 -28.72 21.90 -5.04
C ASN A 62 -28.23 23.23 -4.42
N ALA A 63 -26.90 23.38 -4.24
CA ALA A 63 -26.28 24.56 -3.64
C ALA A 63 -26.24 25.80 -4.56
N ALA A 64 -26.79 25.69 -5.78
CA ALA A 64 -26.86 26.77 -6.76
C ALA A 64 -28.31 27.01 -7.23
N PRO A 65 -29.20 27.56 -6.38
CA PRO A 65 -30.61 27.77 -6.70
C PRO A 65 -30.83 28.75 -7.86
N ALA A 66 -29.88 29.65 -8.12
CA ALA A 66 -29.90 30.59 -9.25
C ALA A 66 -29.85 29.92 -10.64
N MET A 67 -29.45 28.63 -10.72
CA MET A 67 -29.41 27.87 -11.97
C MET A 67 -30.69 27.07 -12.26
N CYS A 68 -31.72 27.23 -11.44
CA CYS A 68 -33.00 26.53 -11.52
C CYS A 68 -34.07 27.34 -12.26
N HIS A 69 -33.82 27.71 -13.51
CA HIS A 69 -34.81 28.31 -14.39
C HIS A 69 -34.97 27.44 -15.66
N PRO A 70 -36.18 27.02 -16.06
CA PRO A 70 -37.50 27.21 -15.44
C PRO A 70 -37.80 26.26 -14.25
N SER A 71 -37.05 25.16 -14.08
CA SER A 71 -37.08 24.32 -12.87
C SER A 71 -35.74 23.59 -12.70
N CYS A 72 -35.40 23.19 -11.47
CA CYS A 72 -34.14 22.49 -11.19
C CYS A 72 -34.01 21.14 -11.91
N ASP A 73 -35.14 20.52 -12.27
CA ASP A 73 -35.21 19.22 -12.93
C ASP A 73 -35.48 19.30 -14.43
N ALA A 74 -35.65 20.50 -14.98
CA ALA A 74 -35.85 20.66 -16.41
C ALA A 74 -34.63 20.13 -17.18
N PRO A 75 -34.82 19.34 -18.26
CA PRO A 75 -33.73 18.74 -19.03
C PRO A 75 -32.76 19.77 -19.60
N TYR A 76 -33.22 20.99 -19.88
CA TYR A 76 -32.45 22.11 -20.42
C TYR A 76 -32.05 23.15 -19.38
N SER A 77 -32.26 22.89 -18.08
CA SER A 77 -31.79 23.80 -17.02
C SER A 77 -30.27 23.94 -17.06
N ALA A 78 -29.78 25.14 -16.71
CA ALA A 78 -28.35 25.41 -16.60
C ALA A 78 -27.68 24.40 -15.65
N ARG A 79 -28.35 24.03 -14.55
CA ARG A 79 -27.89 22.99 -13.61
C ARG A 79 -27.59 21.66 -14.29
N ARG A 80 -28.52 21.12 -15.09
CA ARG A 80 -28.30 19.83 -15.77
C ARG A 80 -27.24 19.91 -16.86
N ILE A 81 -27.06 21.08 -17.48
CA ILE A 81 -25.98 21.32 -18.45
C ILE A 81 -24.62 21.27 -17.76
N TRP A 82 -24.47 21.97 -16.64
CA TRP A 82 -23.22 21.95 -15.89
C TRP A 82 -22.92 20.58 -15.28
N ILE A 83 -23.92 19.87 -14.73
CA ILE A 83 -23.74 18.49 -14.27
C ILE A 83 -23.18 17.60 -15.38
N GLU A 84 -23.70 17.74 -16.61
CA GLU A 84 -23.18 17.00 -17.76
C GLU A 84 -21.73 17.38 -18.07
N ILE A 85 -21.42 18.67 -18.17
CA ILE A 85 -20.07 19.16 -18.46
C ILE A 85 -19.07 18.67 -17.40
N ASP A 86 -19.37 18.86 -16.12
CA ASP A 86 -18.52 18.45 -15.02
C ASP A 86 -18.31 16.94 -15.05
N SER A 87 -19.36 16.17 -15.33
CA SER A 87 -19.27 14.71 -15.40
C SER A 87 -18.40 14.23 -16.57
N GLN A 88 -18.44 14.90 -17.74
CA GLN A 88 -17.59 14.57 -18.88
C GLN A 88 -16.13 14.91 -18.60
N ILE A 89 -15.86 16.06 -17.97
CA ILE A 89 -14.51 16.49 -17.60
C ILE A 89 -13.92 15.51 -16.57
N LEU A 90 -14.68 15.14 -15.53
CA LEU A 90 -14.25 14.17 -14.53
C LEU A 90 -14.04 12.78 -15.13
N ASN A 91 -14.90 12.35 -16.04
CA ASN A 91 -14.70 11.11 -16.79
C ASN A 91 -13.36 11.12 -17.55
N ALA A 92 -13.07 12.19 -18.29
CA ALA A 92 -11.81 12.34 -19.01
C ALA A 92 -10.62 12.30 -18.04
N LEU A 93 -10.67 13.06 -16.94
CA LEU A 93 -9.61 13.10 -15.92
C LEU A 93 -9.39 11.72 -15.29
N PHE A 94 -10.44 10.99 -14.95
CA PHE A 94 -10.30 9.64 -14.42
C PHE A 94 -9.73 8.69 -15.46
N CYS A 95 -10.26 8.68 -16.69
CA CYS A 95 -9.78 7.85 -17.79
C CYS A 95 -8.29 8.04 -18.08
N VAL A 96 -7.75 9.26 -17.98
CA VAL A 96 -6.30 9.50 -18.11
C VAL A 96 -5.51 8.63 -17.13
N THR A 97 -5.97 8.49 -15.88
CA THR A 97 -5.29 7.64 -14.89
C THR A 97 -5.63 6.17 -15.03
N GLY A 98 -6.86 5.79 -15.36
CA GLY A 98 -7.23 4.38 -15.52
C GLY A 98 -6.63 3.74 -16.74
N PHE A 99 -6.64 4.43 -17.88
CA PHE A 99 -6.03 3.96 -19.13
C PHE A 99 -4.52 4.19 -19.11
N GLY A 100 -4.08 5.34 -18.61
CA GLY A 100 -2.66 5.64 -18.46
C GLY A 100 -1.96 4.60 -17.59
N LEU A 101 -2.55 4.16 -16.48
CA LEU A 101 -1.96 3.13 -15.63
C LEU A 101 -2.37 1.69 -16.01
N ALA A 102 -3.20 1.50 -17.03
CA ALA A 102 -3.70 0.18 -17.43
C ALA A 102 -2.58 -0.83 -17.78
N PRO A 103 -1.51 -0.47 -18.52
CA PRO A 103 -0.45 -1.42 -18.87
C PRO A 103 0.21 -2.05 -17.63
N TRP A 104 0.49 -1.23 -16.62
CA TRP A 104 1.07 -1.70 -15.36
C TRP A 104 0.09 -2.55 -14.55
N ARG A 105 -1.19 -2.18 -14.51
CA ARG A 105 -2.24 -2.96 -13.83
C ARG A 105 -2.48 -4.32 -14.49
N ILE A 106 -2.42 -4.37 -15.83
CA ILE A 106 -2.54 -5.63 -16.59
C ILE A 106 -1.32 -6.52 -16.35
N ARG A 107 -0.10 -5.96 -16.34
CA ARG A 107 1.11 -6.70 -15.97
C ARG A 107 1.00 -7.30 -14.57
N ASP A 108 0.56 -6.50 -13.59
CA ASP A 108 0.40 -6.95 -12.21
C ASP A 108 -0.68 -8.04 -12.10
N LEU A 109 -1.80 -7.92 -12.84
CA LEU A 109 -2.82 -8.96 -12.94
C LEU A 109 -2.27 -10.23 -13.61
N TYR A 110 -1.46 -10.11 -14.66
CA TYR A 110 -0.83 -11.25 -15.31
C TYR A 110 0.09 -12.02 -14.36
N LEU A 111 0.93 -11.32 -13.60
CA LEU A 111 1.78 -11.93 -12.57
C LEU A 111 0.95 -12.58 -11.45
N TRP A 112 -0.15 -11.94 -11.06
CA TRP A 112 -1.12 -12.52 -10.12
C TRP A 112 -1.76 -13.80 -10.66
N CYS A 113 -2.14 -13.82 -11.94
CA CYS A 113 -2.65 -15.03 -12.60
C CYS A 113 -1.60 -16.15 -12.61
N LEU A 114 -0.34 -15.85 -12.89
CA LEU A 114 0.74 -16.85 -12.81
C LEU A 114 0.88 -17.40 -11.38
N TRP A 115 0.78 -16.55 -10.36
CA TRP A 115 0.86 -16.94 -8.96
C TRP A 115 -0.31 -17.84 -8.51
N ARG A 116 -1.55 -17.49 -8.87
CA ARG A 116 -2.76 -18.18 -8.41
C ARG A 116 -3.17 -19.35 -9.30
N LEU A 117 -3.07 -19.20 -10.61
CA LEU A 117 -3.55 -20.17 -11.62
C LEU A 117 -2.41 -20.96 -12.30
N GLY A 118 -1.15 -20.70 -11.96
CA GLY A 118 -0.01 -21.44 -12.51
C GLY A 118 -0.12 -22.95 -12.23
N ARG A 119 0.04 -23.78 -13.26
CA ARG A 119 -0.01 -25.26 -13.13
C ARG A 119 1.20 -25.83 -12.39
N SER A 120 2.36 -25.19 -12.51
CA SER A 120 3.62 -25.63 -11.88
C SER A 120 3.91 -24.80 -10.63
N SER A 121 4.41 -25.47 -9.57
CA SER A 121 4.84 -24.81 -8.32
C SER A 121 5.86 -23.70 -8.59
N ARG A 122 6.81 -23.94 -9.50
CA ARG A 122 7.82 -22.96 -9.91
C ARG A 122 7.20 -21.70 -10.53
N THR A 123 6.18 -21.86 -11.39
CA THR A 123 5.49 -20.73 -12.02
C THR A 123 4.71 -19.91 -10.99
N ARG A 124 4.05 -20.59 -10.04
CA ARG A 124 3.31 -19.92 -8.97
C ARG A 124 4.24 -19.11 -8.09
N GLN A 125 5.38 -19.70 -7.73
CA GLN A 125 6.40 -19.05 -6.93
C GLN A 125 7.05 -17.86 -7.66
N GLY A 126 7.42 -18.03 -8.93
CA GLY A 126 7.99 -16.96 -9.74
C GLY A 126 7.05 -15.75 -9.90
N GLY A 127 5.74 -16.00 -10.05
CA GLY A 127 4.74 -14.92 -10.11
C GLY A 127 4.69 -14.09 -8.83
N LEU A 128 4.69 -14.74 -7.66
CA LEU A 128 4.66 -14.05 -6.37
C LEU A 128 5.95 -13.27 -6.12
N VAL A 129 7.11 -13.86 -6.39
CA VAL A 129 8.42 -13.21 -6.19
C VAL A 129 8.52 -11.95 -7.03
N ARG A 130 8.15 -12.02 -8.32
CA ARG A 130 8.19 -10.85 -9.20
C ARG A 130 7.22 -9.76 -8.76
N LEU A 131 6.05 -10.13 -8.27
CA LEU A 131 5.06 -9.19 -7.77
C LEU A 131 5.53 -8.54 -6.44
N ALA A 132 6.16 -9.31 -5.56
CA ALA A 132 6.76 -8.82 -4.34
C ALA A 132 7.91 -7.83 -4.60
N GLU A 133 8.72 -8.08 -5.63
CA GLU A 133 9.79 -7.17 -6.06
C GLU A 133 9.23 -5.82 -6.53
N ILE A 134 8.21 -5.85 -7.41
CA ILE A 134 7.54 -4.64 -7.92
C ILE A 134 6.92 -3.82 -6.76
N HIS A 135 6.31 -4.51 -5.81
CA HIS A 135 5.61 -3.91 -4.67
C HIS A 135 6.46 -3.84 -3.39
N GLY A 136 7.79 -4.01 -3.49
CA GLY A 136 8.69 -4.14 -2.33
C GLY A 136 8.75 -2.93 -1.41
N LYS A 137 8.23 -1.77 -1.86
CA LYS A 137 8.09 -0.55 -1.03
C LYS A 137 7.09 -0.69 0.11
N TRP A 138 6.08 -1.56 -0.06
CA TRP A 138 5.01 -1.76 0.93
C TRP A 138 4.74 -3.24 1.22
N PHE A 139 5.18 -4.15 0.35
CA PHE A 139 4.98 -5.59 0.52
C PHE A 139 6.29 -6.25 0.96
N CYS A 140 6.26 -6.93 2.11
CA CYS A 140 7.34 -7.77 2.59
C CYS A 140 6.97 -9.23 2.33
N GLY A 141 7.72 -9.91 1.45
CA GLY A 141 7.47 -11.30 1.08
C GLY A 141 7.74 -12.27 2.22
N THR A 142 7.09 -13.43 2.19
CA THR A 142 7.51 -14.60 2.97
C THR A 142 8.81 -15.13 2.38
N ALA A 143 9.86 -15.27 3.20
CA ALA A 143 11.00 -16.10 2.83
C ALA A 143 10.44 -17.49 2.50
N VAL A 144 10.46 -17.84 1.23
CA VAL A 144 10.02 -19.17 0.80
C VAL A 144 11.14 -20.13 1.15
N PRO A 145 10.83 -21.28 1.78
CA PRO A 145 11.83 -22.31 2.00
C PRO A 145 12.42 -22.65 0.64
N VAL A 146 13.69 -22.34 0.45
CA VAL A 146 14.45 -22.91 -0.65
C VAL A 146 14.37 -24.42 -0.43
N ASP A 147 13.98 -25.17 -1.46
CA ASP A 147 13.99 -26.63 -1.38
C ASP A 147 15.40 -27.04 -0.86
N GLU A 148 15.46 -27.86 0.20
CA GLU A 148 16.68 -28.18 0.96
C GLU A 148 17.83 -28.70 0.06
N ASP A 149 17.50 -29.12 -1.16
CA ASP A 149 18.42 -29.59 -2.19
C ASP A 149 19.23 -28.47 -2.90
N GLU A 150 18.72 -27.23 -2.97
CA GLU A 150 19.40 -26.10 -3.66
C GLU A 150 20.30 -25.28 -2.73
N GLU A 151 19.96 -25.23 -1.43
CA GLU A 151 20.75 -24.56 -0.38
C GLU A 151 22.08 -25.28 -0.14
N LYS A 152 22.09 -26.61 -0.22
CA LYS A 152 23.30 -27.42 -0.04
C LYS A 152 24.32 -27.26 -1.19
N ALA A 153 23.88 -26.82 -2.37
CA ALA A 153 24.74 -26.57 -3.52
C ALA A 153 25.34 -25.14 -3.54
N THR A 154 24.67 -24.17 -2.91
CA THR A 154 25.07 -22.75 -2.90
C THR A 154 25.75 -22.29 -1.61
N ALA A 155 25.60 -23.03 -0.51
CA ALA A 155 26.25 -22.75 0.78
C ALA A 155 27.79 -22.86 0.77
N GLY A 156 28.40 -23.30 -0.34
CA GLY A 156 29.85 -23.51 -0.44
C GLY A 156 30.72 -22.26 -0.67
N ALA A 157 30.16 -21.07 -0.99
CA ALA A 157 31.01 -20.00 -1.52
C ALA A 157 30.74 -18.53 -1.09
N ALA A 158 29.69 -18.19 -0.35
CA ALA A 158 29.43 -16.77 -0.04
C ALA A 158 28.58 -16.54 1.23
N ALA A 159 29.16 -16.66 2.44
CA ALA A 159 28.42 -16.39 3.68
C ALA A 159 29.31 -15.69 4.73
N PRO A 160 29.24 -14.35 4.81
CA PRO A 160 28.64 -13.77 6.03
C PRO A 160 27.73 -12.54 5.81
N ALA A 161 27.89 -11.79 4.71
CA ALA A 161 27.11 -10.56 4.47
C ALA A 161 25.66 -10.84 4.02
N ALA A 162 25.44 -11.89 3.22
CA ALA A 162 24.11 -12.34 2.81
C ALA A 162 23.31 -12.91 4.00
N ALA A 163 23.98 -13.56 4.96
CA ALA A 163 23.36 -14.08 6.18
C ALA A 163 22.92 -12.96 7.14
N ALA A 164 23.69 -11.87 7.24
CA ALA A 164 23.32 -10.71 8.05
C ALA A 164 22.14 -9.92 7.44
N ALA A 165 22.10 -9.77 6.11
CA ALA A 165 20.96 -9.19 5.38
C ALA A 165 19.71 -10.07 5.46
N ALA A 166 19.87 -11.39 5.33
CA ALA A 166 18.80 -12.36 5.51
C ALA A 166 18.27 -12.39 6.95
N ALA A 167 19.12 -12.21 7.96
CA ALA A 167 18.70 -12.11 9.36
C ALA A 167 17.94 -10.81 9.67
N THR A 168 18.29 -9.70 9.00
CA THR A 168 17.53 -8.44 9.10
C THR A 168 16.21 -8.49 8.33
N GLU A 169 16.14 -9.25 7.22
CA GLU A 169 14.89 -9.52 6.50
C GLU A 169 13.99 -10.55 7.21
N ALA A 170 14.57 -11.59 7.83
CA ALA A 170 13.87 -12.64 8.57
C ALA A 170 13.10 -12.10 9.79
N HIS A 171 13.45 -10.90 10.26
CA HIS A 171 12.79 -10.27 11.39
C HIS A 171 11.61 -9.37 11.02
N ARG A 172 11.38 -9.11 9.73
CA ARG A 172 10.15 -8.48 9.28
C ARG A 172 9.07 -9.54 9.17
N THR A 173 8.04 -9.40 10.00
CA THR A 173 6.85 -10.25 9.90
C THR A 173 6.29 -10.16 8.46
N PRO A 174 6.11 -11.29 7.76
CA PRO A 174 5.72 -11.27 6.37
C PRO A 174 4.34 -10.64 6.19
N THR A 175 4.13 -9.97 5.06
CA THR A 175 2.84 -9.36 4.73
C THR A 175 1.88 -10.47 4.31
N PRO A 176 0.66 -10.53 4.86
CA PRO A 176 -0.27 -11.57 4.48
C PRO A 176 -0.66 -11.43 3.01
N LEU A 177 -0.67 -12.56 2.30
CA LEU A 177 -0.80 -12.62 0.84
C LEU A 177 -2.12 -12.01 0.33
N TRP A 178 -3.20 -12.05 1.12
CA TRP A 178 -4.51 -11.48 0.75
C TRP A 178 -4.45 -9.98 0.46
N LYS A 179 -3.52 -9.25 1.08
CA LYS A 179 -3.34 -7.81 0.84
C LYS A 179 -2.86 -7.55 -0.57
N MET A 180 -2.02 -8.43 -1.11
CA MET A 180 -1.60 -8.38 -2.51
C MET A 180 -2.78 -8.64 -3.45
N ASP A 181 -3.64 -9.62 -3.14
CA ASP A 181 -4.85 -9.88 -3.93
C ASP A 181 -5.76 -8.64 -3.98
N VAL A 182 -6.01 -8.01 -2.83
CA VAL A 182 -6.86 -6.81 -2.73
C VAL A 182 -6.29 -5.63 -3.52
N VAL A 183 -4.97 -5.42 -3.46
CA VAL A 183 -4.33 -4.30 -4.19
C VAL A 183 -4.34 -4.54 -5.70
N VAL A 184 -3.98 -5.74 -6.17
CA VAL A 184 -3.97 -6.05 -7.59
C VAL A 184 -5.38 -6.00 -8.18
N TRP A 185 -6.35 -6.67 -7.55
CA TRP A 185 -7.73 -6.65 -8.01
C TRP A 185 -8.36 -5.26 -7.88
N GLY A 186 -8.14 -4.55 -6.78
CA GLY A 186 -8.68 -3.20 -6.59
C GLY A 186 -8.17 -2.23 -7.66
N ASN A 187 -6.87 -2.27 -7.97
CA ASN A 187 -6.30 -1.45 -9.03
C ASN A 187 -6.81 -1.83 -10.42
N PHE A 188 -6.93 -3.12 -10.72
CA PHE A 188 -7.47 -3.59 -12.00
C PHE A 188 -8.95 -3.24 -12.16
N LEU A 189 -9.78 -3.50 -11.14
CA LEU A 189 -11.20 -3.15 -11.13
C LEU A 189 -11.42 -1.65 -11.25
N ASN A 190 -10.54 -0.82 -10.68
CA ASN A 190 -10.58 0.63 -10.91
C ASN A 190 -10.48 0.97 -12.41
N SER A 191 -9.56 0.33 -13.16
CA SER A 191 -9.48 0.53 -14.62
C SER A 191 -10.73 -0.01 -15.34
N VAL A 192 -11.25 -1.18 -14.93
CA VAL A 192 -12.47 -1.76 -15.54
C VAL A 192 -13.67 -0.84 -15.34
N PHE A 193 -13.90 -0.32 -14.14
CA PHE A 193 -15.01 0.60 -13.87
C PHE A 193 -14.86 1.91 -14.64
N GLN A 194 -13.65 2.39 -14.86
CA GLN A 194 -13.42 3.56 -15.70
C GLN A 194 -13.69 3.27 -17.19
N VAL A 195 -13.36 2.07 -17.71
CA VAL A 195 -13.78 1.65 -19.05
C VAL A 195 -15.31 1.62 -19.15
N CYS A 196 -16.00 0.99 -18.18
CA CYS A 196 -17.46 0.94 -18.15
C CYS A 196 -18.08 2.35 -18.13
N LEU A 197 -17.52 3.25 -17.31
CA LEU A 197 -17.96 4.63 -17.24
C LEU A 197 -17.74 5.37 -18.57
N ALA A 198 -16.56 5.24 -19.18
CA ALA A 198 -16.26 5.85 -20.47
C ALA A 198 -17.23 5.38 -21.55
N VAL A 199 -17.48 4.07 -21.64
CA VAL A 199 -18.45 3.50 -22.58
C VAL A 199 -19.84 4.06 -22.33
N CYS A 200 -20.30 4.14 -21.08
CA CYS A 200 -21.61 4.71 -20.76
C CYS A 200 -21.72 6.20 -21.12
N MET A 201 -20.63 6.95 -20.98
CA MET A 201 -20.63 8.39 -21.25
C MET A 201 -20.49 8.72 -22.74
N TRP A 202 -19.74 7.92 -23.48
CA TRP A 202 -19.48 8.15 -24.91
C TRP A 202 -20.50 7.48 -25.83
N ALA A 203 -21.09 6.35 -25.43
CA ALA A 203 -22.04 5.62 -26.25
C ALA A 203 -23.50 6.09 -26.09
N MET A 204 -23.85 6.73 -24.96
CA MET A 204 -25.22 7.17 -24.69
C MET A 204 -25.36 8.68 -24.74
N ASP A 205 -26.42 9.15 -25.39
CA ASP A 205 -26.85 10.53 -25.30
C ASP A 205 -27.30 10.87 -23.88
N ARG A 206 -27.06 12.11 -23.47
CA ARG A 206 -27.45 12.65 -22.16
C ARG A 206 -28.92 12.39 -21.80
N PHE A 207 -29.81 12.40 -22.78
CA PHE A 207 -31.25 12.22 -22.55
C PHE A 207 -31.64 10.75 -22.34
N HIS A 208 -30.85 9.81 -22.83
CA HIS A 208 -31.10 8.37 -22.74
C HIS A 208 -30.25 7.69 -21.67
N ARG A 209 -29.21 8.36 -21.17
CA ARG A 209 -28.35 7.85 -20.11
C ARG A 209 -29.09 7.83 -18.77
N PRO A 210 -29.17 6.67 -18.09
CA PRO A 210 -29.74 6.63 -16.75
C PRO A 210 -28.89 7.48 -15.79
N SER A 211 -29.53 8.32 -14.99
CA SER A 211 -28.83 9.27 -14.10
C SER A 211 -27.94 8.60 -13.04
N TRP A 212 -28.19 7.33 -12.73
CA TRP A 212 -27.44 6.58 -11.73
C TRP A 212 -26.12 6.00 -12.25
N THR A 213 -25.95 5.78 -13.57
CA THR A 213 -24.80 5.03 -14.10
C THR A 213 -23.49 5.72 -13.79
N THR A 214 -23.42 7.03 -14.03
CA THR A 214 -22.20 7.81 -13.80
C THR A 214 -21.82 7.79 -12.33
N GLY A 215 -22.76 8.09 -11.43
CA GLY A 215 -22.52 8.08 -9.99
C GLY A 215 -22.10 6.71 -9.46
N LEU A 216 -22.74 5.64 -9.94
CA LEU A 216 -22.41 4.27 -9.54
C LEU A 216 -20.97 3.90 -9.93
N PHE A 217 -20.60 4.07 -11.20
CA PHE A 217 -19.26 3.66 -11.66
C PHE A 217 -18.15 4.53 -11.04
N VAL A 218 -18.37 5.85 -10.87
CA VAL A 218 -17.44 6.70 -10.12
C VAL A 218 -17.30 6.19 -8.69
N GLY A 219 -18.43 5.97 -8.00
CA GLY A 219 -18.44 5.51 -6.61
C GLY A 219 -17.70 4.17 -6.44
N LEU A 220 -17.95 3.21 -7.32
CA LEU A 220 -17.26 1.91 -7.31
C LEU A 220 -15.77 2.05 -7.60
N ALA A 221 -15.39 2.80 -8.64
CA ALA A 221 -13.99 3.05 -9.00
C ALA A 221 -13.21 3.69 -7.85
N CYS A 222 -13.77 4.75 -7.26
CA CYS A 222 -13.18 5.42 -6.11
C CYS A 222 -13.09 4.50 -4.88
N SER A 223 -14.11 3.68 -4.62
CA SER A 223 -14.13 2.77 -3.47
C SER A 223 -13.04 1.70 -3.56
N VAL A 224 -12.90 1.04 -4.72
CA VAL A 224 -11.86 0.01 -4.90
C VAL A 224 -10.45 0.61 -4.90
N ALA A 225 -10.28 1.82 -5.46
CA ALA A 225 -9.01 2.54 -5.43
C ALA A 225 -8.63 2.97 -4.01
N ALA A 226 -9.60 3.49 -3.24
CA ALA A 226 -9.40 3.87 -1.84
C ALA A 226 -9.05 2.65 -0.98
N GLY A 227 -9.76 1.53 -1.14
CA GLY A 227 -9.47 0.28 -0.45
C GLY A 227 -8.04 -0.21 -0.70
N ALA A 228 -7.60 -0.27 -1.96
CA ALA A 228 -6.22 -0.63 -2.31
C ALA A 228 -5.21 0.37 -1.71
N GLY A 229 -5.49 1.67 -1.79
CA GLY A 229 -4.66 2.73 -1.23
C GLY A 229 -4.46 2.63 0.28
N VAL A 230 -5.54 2.37 1.02
CA VAL A 230 -5.51 2.18 2.48
C VAL A 230 -4.64 1.00 2.86
N VAL A 231 -4.80 -0.15 2.18
CA VAL A 231 -3.97 -1.33 2.44
C VAL A 231 -2.49 -1.04 2.22
N MET A 232 -2.12 -0.41 1.09
CA MET A 232 -0.73 -0.04 0.81
C MET A 232 -0.17 0.94 1.85
N TRP A 233 -0.97 1.91 2.30
CA TRP A 233 -0.55 2.89 3.29
C TRP A 233 -0.34 2.28 4.68
N LEU A 234 -1.24 1.41 5.12
CA LEU A 234 -1.12 0.72 6.41
C LEU A 234 0.13 -0.17 6.46
N GLU A 235 0.40 -0.92 5.39
CA GLU A 235 1.62 -1.75 5.33
C GLU A 235 2.89 -0.91 5.22
N LYS A 236 2.89 0.15 4.41
CA LYS A 236 4.02 1.07 4.34
C LYS A 236 4.33 1.69 5.70
N LYS A 237 3.30 2.10 6.44
CA LYS A 237 3.45 2.65 7.80
C LYS A 237 3.99 1.60 8.78
N ARG A 238 3.53 0.35 8.68
CA ARG A 238 4.02 -0.77 9.48
C ARG A 238 5.51 -1.05 9.23
N ILE A 239 5.91 -1.13 7.96
CA ILE A 239 7.32 -1.38 7.58
C ILE A 239 8.22 -0.23 8.06
N HIS A 240 7.76 1.02 7.91
CA HIS A 240 8.53 2.19 8.36
C HIS A 240 8.75 2.18 9.89
N LYS A 241 7.71 1.91 10.68
CA LYS A 241 7.84 1.81 12.14
C LYS A 241 8.80 0.70 12.58
N ALA A 242 8.77 -0.43 11.88
CA ALA A 242 9.68 -1.55 12.14
C ALA A 242 11.14 -1.21 11.81
N SER A 243 11.39 -0.33 10.81
CA SER A 243 12.75 0.15 10.52
C SER A 243 13.30 1.16 11.52
N GLU A 244 12.44 1.91 12.22
CA GLU A 244 12.86 2.91 13.22
C GLU A 244 13.25 2.30 14.57
N HIS A 245 12.74 1.11 14.92
CA HIS A 245 12.97 0.46 16.22
C HIS A 245 13.65 -0.91 16.08
N PRO A 246 14.88 -1.00 15.52
CA PRO A 246 15.60 -2.28 15.41
C PRO A 246 15.91 -2.92 16.77
N GLY A 247 15.87 -2.17 17.88
CA GLY A 247 16.20 -2.63 19.24
C GLY A 247 15.04 -3.25 20.06
N ALA A 248 13.77 -2.98 19.74
CA ALA A 248 12.64 -3.56 20.50
C ALA A 248 12.42 -5.05 20.20
N LEU A 249 13.01 -5.50 19.11
CA LEU A 249 12.88 -6.83 18.53
C LEU A 249 14.02 -7.77 19.01
N LEU A 250 15.11 -7.20 19.53
CA LEU A 250 16.18 -7.88 20.28
C LEU A 250 15.85 -8.16 21.76
N LEU A 251 14.72 -7.64 22.28
CA LEU A 251 14.30 -7.85 23.66
C LEU A 251 13.40 -9.08 23.88
N VAL A 252 13.21 -9.90 22.86
CA VAL A 252 12.75 -11.28 23.09
C VAL A 252 14.00 -12.12 23.34
N PRO A 253 14.35 -12.43 24.60
CA PRO A 253 15.41 -13.39 24.84
C PRO A 253 15.05 -14.71 24.16
N PRO A 254 16.01 -15.46 23.61
CA PRO A 254 15.79 -16.86 23.31
C PRO A 254 15.21 -17.48 24.57
N SER A 255 14.04 -18.11 24.49
CA SER A 255 13.50 -18.91 25.58
C SER A 255 14.57 -19.92 25.98
N ALA A 256 15.27 -19.62 27.06
CA ALA A 256 16.27 -20.47 27.66
C ALA A 256 15.54 -21.71 28.17
N GLY A 257 16.02 -22.88 27.72
CA GLY A 257 15.90 -24.16 28.39
C GLY A 257 14.56 -24.51 29.03
N ALA A 258 13.69 -25.17 28.26
CA ALA A 258 12.80 -26.16 28.86
C ALA A 258 13.64 -27.39 29.26
N ALA A 259 14.33 -27.28 30.40
CA ALA A 259 14.85 -28.42 31.12
C ALA A 259 13.65 -29.23 31.64
N SER A 260 13.46 -30.44 31.12
CA SER A 260 12.45 -31.38 31.62
C SER A 260 12.90 -31.93 32.98
N PRO A 261 12.07 -31.87 34.04
CA PRO A 261 12.40 -32.46 35.32
C PRO A 261 11.99 -33.94 35.38
N GLY A 262 12.85 -34.76 35.99
CA GLY A 262 12.44 -35.96 36.72
C GLY A 262 12.40 -37.29 35.95
N ASN A 263 13.55 -37.95 35.84
CA ASN A 263 13.58 -39.42 35.80
C ASN A 263 14.41 -39.89 37.00
N GLY A 264 13.75 -40.08 38.13
CA GLY A 264 14.35 -40.69 39.30
C GLY A 264 14.22 -42.20 39.22
N TYR A 265 15.34 -42.92 39.11
CA TYR A 265 15.48 -44.27 39.65
C TYR A 265 16.93 -44.53 40.09
N MET A 266 17.07 -44.57 41.41
CA MET A 266 17.81 -45.55 42.20
C MET A 266 19.31 -45.76 41.91
N HIS A 267 20.09 -45.10 42.76
CA HIS A 267 21.45 -45.46 43.17
C HIS A 267 21.47 -46.91 43.72
N LEU A 268 22.29 -47.78 43.16
CA LEU A 268 22.80 -48.97 43.85
C LEU A 268 24.33 -48.87 43.86
N ASP A 269 24.82 -48.51 45.03
CA ASP A 269 26.24 -48.49 45.36
C ASP A 269 26.61 -49.86 45.94
N ARG A 270 27.56 -50.56 45.31
CA ARG A 270 28.46 -51.46 46.01
C ARG A 270 29.73 -51.66 45.21
N GLY A 271 30.79 -51.00 45.66
CA GLY A 271 32.13 -51.13 45.13
C GLY A 271 32.78 -52.49 45.39
N ALA A 272 33.81 -52.70 44.56
CA ALA A 272 35.10 -53.37 44.81
C ALA A 272 35.13 -54.82 45.32
N LEU A 273 35.80 -55.69 44.57
CA LEU A 273 37.00 -56.39 45.06
C LEU A 273 37.80 -57.04 43.90
N SER A 274 39.11 -57.02 44.12
CA SER A 274 40.23 -57.57 43.36
C SER A 274 40.10 -59.03 42.90
N SER A 275 40.55 -59.33 41.69
CA SER A 275 41.80 -60.05 41.36
C SER A 275 41.81 -60.46 39.89
#